data_AF-A0A951DRL2-F1
#
_entry.id   AF-A0A951DRL2-F1
#
_cell.length_a   1.000
_cell.length_b   1.000
_cell.length_c   1.000
_cell.angle_alpha   90.00
_cell.angle_beta   90.00
_cell.angle_gamma   90.00
#
_symmetry.space_group_name_H-M   'P 1'
#
loop_
_entity.id
_entity.type
_entity.pdbx_description
1 polymer ?
#
loop_
_entity_poly.entity_id
_entity_poly.type
_entity_poly.pdbx_seq_one_letter_code
_entity_poly.pdbx_strand_id
1 'polypeptide(L)'
;MTHLAIALGLGTLVRWAIGLVAGLMVLCLLVVVIVAGTLATIVTGGHASAVPAAANPSPVQTAVPGPGLVESPGPGTDLGDRIVQLAQGWLGIPYVFGGCSRTGVDCSCLVQNVYAALGIRLPRVAVDQFNATVPVSDPQPGDLVFFANTYEPGISHVGIYIGNGMQINAPTTGQVVSVAPVFTGYWGARFAGAHRVRI
;
A
#
# COMPACT_ATOMS: atom_id res chain seq x y z
N MET A 1 -21.50 -51.71 -53.01
CA MET A 1 -20.26 -51.27 -52.33
C MET A 1 -20.46 -49.84 -51.87
N THR A 2 -20.10 -49.50 -50.62
CA THR A 2 -20.07 -48.16 -49.96
C THR A 2 -20.99 -47.95 -48.74
N HIS A 3 -20.84 -48.73 -47.67
CA HIS A 3 -21.29 -48.29 -46.32
C HIS A 3 -20.32 -48.67 -45.17
N LEU A 4 -19.07 -49.04 -45.47
CA LEU A 4 -18.12 -49.52 -44.46
C LEU A 4 -16.88 -48.62 -44.32
N ALA A 5 -17.06 -47.29 -44.24
CA ALA A 5 -15.93 -46.36 -44.12
C ALA A 5 -16.12 -45.23 -43.08
N ILE A 6 -17.15 -45.28 -42.22
CA ILE A 6 -17.39 -44.21 -41.23
C ILE A 6 -16.98 -44.62 -39.80
N ALA A 7 -16.78 -45.92 -39.52
CA ALA A 7 -16.51 -46.39 -38.14
C ALA A 7 -15.04 -46.26 -37.67
N LEU A 8 -14.08 -45.92 -38.54
CA LEU A 8 -12.65 -45.87 -38.18
C LEU A 8 -12.12 -44.48 -37.79
N GLY A 9 -12.93 -43.41 -37.93
CA GLY A 9 -12.50 -42.03 -37.68
C GLY A 9 -12.72 -41.50 -36.26
N LEU A 10 -13.74 -41.98 -35.54
CA LEU A 10 -14.01 -41.50 -34.18
C LEU A 10 -13.04 -42.08 -33.14
N GLY A 11 -12.57 -43.31 -33.33
CA GLY A 11 -11.66 -43.97 -32.38
C GLY A 11 -10.27 -43.32 -32.34
N THR A 12 -9.77 -42.80 -33.46
CA THR A 12 -8.47 -42.12 -33.52
C THR A 12 -8.54 -40.75 -32.87
N LEU A 13 -9.59 -39.96 -33.13
CA LEU A 13 -9.79 -38.65 -32.49
C LEU A 13 -9.96 -38.75 -30.97
N VAL A 14 -10.71 -39.75 -30.47
CA VAL A 14 -10.86 -39.99 -29.04
C VAL A 14 -9.53 -40.42 -28.40
N ARG A 15 -8.73 -41.24 -29.08
CA ARG A 15 -7.37 -41.62 -28.62
C ARG A 15 -6.41 -40.44 -28.58
N TRP A 16 -6.48 -39.52 -29.56
CA TRP A 16 -5.70 -38.29 -29.55
C TRP A 16 -6.15 -37.33 -28.43
N ALA A 17 -7.45 -37.18 -28.19
CA ALA A 17 -7.99 -36.35 -27.12
C ALA A 17 -7.60 -36.86 -25.72
N ILE A 18 -7.69 -38.18 -25.50
CA ILE A 18 -7.25 -38.81 -24.24
C ILE A 18 -5.74 -38.63 -24.03
N GLY A 19 -4.93 -38.78 -25.08
CA GLY A 19 -3.49 -38.55 -25.01
C GLY A 19 -3.13 -37.10 -24.67
N LEU A 20 -3.86 -36.12 -25.22
CA LEU A 20 -3.64 -34.69 -24.97
C LEU A 20 -4.04 -34.30 -23.54
N VAL A 21 -5.16 -34.82 -23.03
CA VAL A 21 -5.59 -34.59 -21.63
C VAL A 21 -4.63 -35.26 -20.65
N ALA A 22 -4.19 -36.48 -20.91
CA ALA A 22 -3.20 -37.17 -20.08
C ALA A 22 -1.84 -36.43 -20.08
N GLY A 23 -1.40 -35.93 -21.23
CA GLY A 23 -0.18 -35.12 -21.35
C GLY A 23 -0.25 -33.80 -20.57
N LEU A 24 -1.38 -33.10 -20.65
CA LEU A 24 -1.63 -31.87 -19.87
C LEU A 24 -1.66 -32.14 -18.36
N MET A 25 -2.23 -33.26 -17.91
CA MET A 25 -2.23 -33.62 -16.49
C MET A 25 -0.83 -33.96 -15.97
N VAL A 26 -0.01 -34.68 -16.75
CA VAL A 26 1.39 -34.97 -16.37
C VAL A 26 2.23 -33.69 -16.33
N LEU A 27 2.03 -32.76 -17.28
CA LEU A 27 2.69 -31.47 -17.26
C LEU A 27 2.27 -30.62 -16.06
N CYS A 28 0.98 -30.61 -15.72
CA CYS A 28 0.47 -29.89 -14.54
C CYS A 28 1.04 -30.48 -13.24
N LEU A 29 1.13 -31.82 -13.12
CA LEU A 29 1.72 -32.48 -11.96
C LEU A 29 3.22 -32.17 -11.82
N LEU A 30 3.96 -32.14 -12.93
CA LEU A 30 5.38 -31.79 -12.94
C LEU A 30 5.62 -30.32 -12.55
N VAL A 31 4.77 -29.39 -13.02
CA VAL A 31 4.84 -27.98 -12.61
C VAL A 31 4.54 -27.83 -11.11
N VAL A 32 3.55 -28.55 -10.57
CA VAL A 32 3.25 -28.53 -9.13
C VAL A 32 4.41 -29.08 -8.30
N VAL A 33 5.07 -30.16 -8.75
CA VAL A 33 6.25 -30.71 -8.05
C VAL A 33 7.45 -29.75 -8.11
N ILE A 34 7.66 -29.03 -9.21
CA ILE A 34 8.73 -28.02 -9.32
C ILE A 34 8.46 -26.80 -8.42
N VAL A 35 7.20 -26.34 -8.31
CA VAL A 35 6.83 -25.22 -7.44
C VAL A 35 6.86 -25.61 -5.96
N ALA A 36 6.52 -26.85 -5.61
CA ALA A 36 6.59 -27.35 -4.23
C ALA A 36 8.02 -27.69 -3.77
N GLY A 37 8.92 -28.03 -4.70
CA GLY A 37 10.31 -28.44 -4.40
C GLY A 37 11.30 -27.30 -4.16
N THR A 38 10.91 -26.03 -4.34
CA THR A 38 11.81 -24.86 -4.17
C THR A 38 11.60 -24.09 -2.86
N LEU A 39 10.79 -24.62 -1.93
CA LEU A 39 10.55 -24.04 -0.59
C LEU A 39 11.30 -24.75 0.55
N ALA A 40 12.15 -25.72 0.25
CA ALA A 40 12.97 -26.39 1.25
C ALA A 40 14.44 -26.23 0.88
N THR A 41 15.05 -25.12 1.29
CA THR A 41 16.45 -24.94 1.75
C THR A 41 16.79 -23.46 1.57
N ILE A 42 16.90 -22.70 2.66
CA ILE A 42 17.89 -21.62 2.90
C ILE A 42 17.62 -21.04 4.31
N VAL A 43 18.61 -21.28 5.18
CA VAL A 43 18.94 -20.53 6.41
C VAL A 43 18.14 -20.87 7.68
N THR A 44 18.57 -21.98 8.29
CA THR A 44 18.72 -22.08 9.74
C THR A 44 20.05 -21.45 10.18
N GLY A 45 20.03 -20.76 11.32
CA GLY A 45 21.20 -20.20 12.03
C GLY A 45 21.23 -18.67 11.94
N GLY A 46 21.18 -17.88 13.00
CA GLY A 46 21.44 -18.11 14.42
C GLY A 46 22.17 -16.87 14.96
N HIS A 47 21.98 -16.59 16.25
CA HIS A 47 22.68 -15.59 17.08
C HIS A 47 22.03 -14.20 17.16
N ALA A 48 21.13 -14.12 18.15
CA ALA A 48 20.85 -12.92 18.90
C ALA A 48 22.15 -12.17 19.25
N SER A 49 22.18 -10.86 18.98
CA SER A 49 23.07 -9.93 19.64
C SER A 49 22.21 -8.85 20.26
N ALA A 50 22.05 -8.96 21.57
CA ALA A 50 21.52 -7.91 22.42
C ALA A 50 22.49 -6.72 22.36
N VAL A 51 21.99 -5.56 21.93
CA VAL A 51 22.69 -4.29 22.11
C VAL A 51 22.43 -3.82 23.54
N PRO A 52 23.46 -3.48 24.34
CA PRO A 52 23.28 -3.10 25.72
C PRO A 52 22.68 -1.69 25.82
N ALA A 53 21.78 -1.54 26.79
CA ALA A 53 21.39 -0.25 27.32
C ALA A 53 22.58 0.41 28.01
N ALA A 54 22.88 1.66 27.65
CA ALA A 54 23.71 2.55 28.44
C ALA A 54 22.88 3.80 28.77
N ALA A 55 22.72 4.05 30.06
CA ALA A 55 22.07 5.22 30.61
C ALA A 55 23.03 6.42 30.69
N ASN A 56 22.43 7.61 30.50
CA ASN A 56 22.77 9.00 30.89
C ASN A 56 23.69 9.18 32.14
N PRO A 57 24.24 10.40 32.47
CA PRO A 57 23.77 11.77 32.11
C PRO A 57 24.87 12.83 31.83
N SER A 58 24.47 14.06 31.46
CA SER A 58 24.74 15.32 32.24
C SER A 58 24.77 16.63 31.41
N PRO A 59 24.56 17.79 32.06
CA PRO A 59 23.89 18.97 31.49
C PRO A 59 24.88 20.07 31.05
N VAL A 60 24.38 21.13 30.40
CA VAL A 60 24.59 22.55 30.76
C VAL A 60 23.78 23.44 29.80
N GLN A 61 22.94 24.29 30.39
CA GLN A 61 22.22 25.42 29.79
C GLN A 61 23.26 26.50 29.38
N THR A 62 23.07 27.44 28.45
CA THR A 62 22.16 28.59 28.53
C THR A 62 22.48 29.46 27.31
N ALA A 63 21.47 30.01 26.63
CA ALA A 63 21.54 31.34 26.02
C ALA A 63 20.13 31.79 25.62
N VAL A 64 19.50 32.60 26.48
CA VAL A 64 18.38 33.48 26.11
C VAL A 64 18.99 34.79 25.61
N PRO A 65 18.50 35.31 24.48
CA PRO A 65 18.34 36.76 24.38
C PRO A 65 16.93 37.16 23.89
N GLY A 66 16.24 37.95 24.74
CA GLY A 66 15.38 39.08 24.33
C GLY A 66 13.94 38.79 23.86
N PRO A 67 12.92 39.55 24.33
CA PRO A 67 11.56 39.47 23.82
C PRO A 67 11.47 40.20 22.48
N GLY A 68 11.92 39.54 21.42
CA GLY A 68 11.53 39.83 20.05
C GLY A 68 10.13 39.27 19.81
N LEU A 69 9.27 40.06 19.18
CA LEU A 69 7.89 39.72 18.84
C LEU A 69 7.86 38.37 18.10
N VAL A 70 7.55 37.28 18.80
CA VAL A 70 7.27 35.98 18.20
C VAL A 70 5.98 36.12 17.43
N GLU A 71 6.12 36.32 16.13
CA GLU A 71 5.06 36.14 15.16
C GLU A 71 4.51 34.72 15.34
N SER A 72 3.24 34.64 15.74
CA SER A 72 2.53 33.38 15.93
C SER A 72 2.65 32.54 14.64
N PRO A 73 3.15 31.29 14.68
CA PRO A 73 3.13 30.43 13.51
C PRO A 73 1.67 30.26 13.07
N GLY A 74 1.37 30.61 11.82
CA GLY A 74 0.05 30.40 11.26
C GLY A 74 -0.32 28.90 11.25
N PRO A 75 -1.62 28.53 11.22
CA PRO A 75 -2.08 27.16 11.47
C PRO A 75 -1.77 26.11 10.39
N GLY A 76 -0.87 26.37 9.43
CA GLY A 76 -0.79 25.61 8.17
C GLY A 76 0.53 24.87 7.88
N THR A 77 1.67 25.26 8.44
CA THR A 77 2.97 24.71 8.03
C THR A 77 3.49 23.58 8.94
N ASP A 78 3.28 23.66 10.26
CA ASP A 78 3.79 22.63 11.19
C ASP A 78 3.06 21.27 11.06
N LEU A 79 1.73 21.28 10.97
CA LEU A 79 0.96 20.03 11.00
C LEU A 79 1.13 19.20 9.71
N GLY A 80 1.09 19.86 8.55
CA GLY A 80 1.27 19.21 7.25
C GLY A 80 2.63 18.51 7.16
N ASP A 81 3.69 19.22 7.53
CA ASP A 81 5.05 18.68 7.53
C ASP A 81 5.21 17.49 8.49
N ARG A 82 4.59 17.56 9.67
CA ARG A 82 4.56 16.43 10.62
C ARG A 82 3.80 15.22 10.10
N ILE A 83 2.66 15.43 9.42
CA ILE A 83 1.91 14.34 8.75
C ILE A 83 2.80 13.68 7.69
N VAL A 84 3.47 14.47 6.85
CA VAL A 84 4.36 13.96 5.80
C VAL A 84 5.54 13.19 6.42
N GLN A 85 6.18 13.73 7.45
CA GLN A 85 7.29 13.06 8.15
C GLN A 85 6.85 11.71 8.73
N LEU A 86 5.69 11.66 9.37
CA LEU A 86 5.13 10.42 9.89
C LEU A 86 4.83 9.41 8.77
N ALA A 87 4.26 9.87 7.65
CA ALA A 87 3.98 9.04 6.48
C ALA A 87 5.25 8.48 5.83
N GLN A 88 6.32 9.27 5.74
CA GLN A 88 7.63 8.81 5.24
C GLN A 88 8.17 7.63 6.04
N GLY A 89 7.93 7.60 7.35
CA GLY A 89 8.31 6.48 8.21
C GLY A 89 7.62 5.15 7.86
N TRP A 90 6.61 5.13 6.98
CA TRP A 90 5.93 3.92 6.50
C TRP A 90 6.45 3.41 5.15
N LEU A 91 7.34 4.14 4.48
CA LEU A 91 7.87 3.72 3.18
C LEU A 91 8.52 2.32 3.28
N GLY A 92 8.24 1.47 2.30
CA GLY A 92 8.75 0.10 2.22
C GLY A 92 7.94 -0.95 3.00
N ILE A 93 6.96 -0.56 3.81
CA ILE A 93 6.08 -1.52 4.51
C ILE A 93 5.21 -2.25 3.46
N PRO A 94 5.11 -3.59 3.50
CA PRO A 94 4.30 -4.34 2.55
C PRO A 94 2.82 -3.93 2.58
N TYR A 95 2.18 -3.91 1.42
CA TYR A 95 0.73 -3.83 1.36
C TYR A 95 0.11 -5.17 1.81
N VAL A 96 -0.85 -5.09 2.72
CA VAL A 96 -1.71 -6.22 3.09
C VAL A 96 -3.14 -5.73 3.17
N PHE A 97 -4.05 -6.32 2.39
CA PHE A 97 -5.47 -5.95 2.42
C PHE A 97 -6.04 -6.17 3.84
N GLY A 98 -6.66 -5.14 4.41
CA GLY A 98 -7.13 -5.17 5.80
C GLY A 98 -6.02 -4.97 6.84
N GLY A 99 -4.75 -4.99 6.43
CA GLY A 99 -3.58 -4.83 7.29
C GLY A 99 -3.53 -3.45 7.93
N CYS A 100 -2.97 -3.39 9.14
CA CYS A 100 -3.01 -2.18 9.96
C CYS A 100 -1.80 -2.04 10.90
N SER A 101 -0.65 -2.60 10.52
CA SER A 101 0.55 -2.65 11.35
C SER A 101 1.83 -2.45 10.53
N ARG A 102 2.98 -2.43 11.21
CA ARG A 102 4.31 -2.35 10.57
C ARG A 102 4.72 -3.63 9.82
N THR A 103 3.99 -4.72 9.94
CA THR A 103 4.24 -5.93 9.14
C THR A 103 3.36 -6.00 7.88
N GLY A 104 2.40 -5.10 7.75
CA GLY A 104 1.50 -5.03 6.61
C GLY A 104 0.38 -4.00 6.82
N VAL A 105 0.15 -3.15 5.82
CA VAL A 105 -0.82 -2.05 5.91
C VAL A 105 -1.59 -1.87 4.60
N ASP A 106 -2.86 -1.47 4.67
CA ASP A 106 -3.60 -1.01 3.50
C ASP A 106 -3.71 0.52 3.44
N CYS A 107 -4.25 1.03 2.33
CA CYS A 107 -4.28 2.47 2.05
C CYS A 107 -4.93 3.31 3.15
N SER A 108 -6.09 2.87 3.63
CA SER A 108 -6.88 3.59 4.62
C SER A 108 -6.32 3.44 6.03
N CYS A 109 -5.76 2.27 6.38
CA CYS A 109 -5.08 2.14 7.68
C CYS A 109 -3.71 2.85 7.73
N LEU A 110 -3.00 2.99 6.60
CA LEU A 110 -1.80 3.85 6.54
C LEU A 110 -2.16 5.28 6.98
N VAL A 111 -3.20 5.85 6.36
CA VAL A 111 -3.71 7.19 6.70
C VAL A 111 -4.16 7.24 8.17
N GLN A 112 -4.93 6.26 8.63
CA GLN A 112 -5.42 6.20 10.01
C GLN A 112 -4.27 6.20 11.02
N ASN A 113 -3.22 5.42 10.81
CA ASN A 113 -2.08 5.36 11.72
C ASN A 113 -1.28 6.68 11.75
N VAL A 114 -1.06 7.30 10.58
CA VAL A 114 -0.33 8.57 10.50
C VAL A 114 -1.07 9.66 11.28
N TYR A 115 -2.38 9.79 11.09
CA TYR A 115 -3.20 10.76 11.80
C TYR A 115 -3.39 10.42 13.28
N ALA A 116 -3.50 9.13 13.63
CA ALA A 116 -3.64 8.69 15.01
C ALA A 116 -2.40 9.01 15.86
N ALA A 117 -1.20 9.00 15.27
CA ALA A 117 0.03 9.43 15.94
C ALA A 117 0.02 10.92 16.33
N LEU A 118 -0.88 11.71 15.75
CA LEU A 118 -1.13 13.12 16.06
C LEU A 118 -2.39 13.32 16.91
N GLY A 119 -2.99 12.23 17.40
CA GLY A 119 -4.22 12.26 18.20
C GLY A 119 -5.52 12.41 17.38
N ILE A 120 -5.44 12.39 16.05
CA ILE A 120 -6.58 12.58 15.17
C ILE A 120 -7.13 11.22 14.74
N ARG A 121 -8.41 10.95 15.02
CA ARG A 121 -9.04 9.67 14.69
C ARG A 121 -9.78 9.77 13.37
N LEU A 122 -9.37 8.97 12.40
CA LEU A 122 -10.05 8.81 11.13
C LEU A 122 -10.78 7.46 11.04
N PRO A 123 -11.89 7.38 10.29
CA PRO A 123 -12.56 6.11 9.99
C PRO A 123 -11.64 5.08 9.35
N ARG A 124 -12.01 3.79 9.44
CA ARG A 124 -11.16 2.69 8.96
C ARG A 124 -11.10 2.58 7.44
N VAL A 125 -12.17 2.91 6.73
CA VAL A 125 -12.32 2.66 5.29
C VAL A 125 -12.16 3.97 4.50
N ALA A 126 -11.58 3.90 3.31
CA ALA A 126 -11.29 5.08 2.47
C ALA A 126 -12.54 5.92 2.16
N VAL A 127 -13.68 5.29 1.85
CA VAL A 127 -14.94 6.03 1.58
C VAL A 127 -15.44 6.79 2.81
N ASP A 128 -15.27 6.23 4.01
CA ASP A 128 -15.66 6.91 5.24
C ASP A 128 -14.70 8.06 5.57
N GLN A 129 -13.41 7.90 5.28
CA GLN A 129 -12.43 9.00 5.39
C GLN A 129 -12.77 10.14 4.42
N PHE A 130 -13.18 9.82 3.19
CA PHE A 130 -13.64 10.80 2.22
C PHE A 130 -14.84 11.59 2.76
N ASN A 131 -15.83 10.89 3.31
CA ASN A 131 -17.04 11.51 3.88
C ASN A 131 -16.79 12.31 5.17
N ALA A 132 -15.77 11.94 5.94
CA ALA A 132 -15.40 12.62 7.20
C ALA A 132 -14.50 13.86 7.00
N THR A 133 -14.05 14.12 5.77
CA THR A 133 -13.11 15.21 5.45
C THR A 133 -13.74 16.21 4.49
N VAL A 134 -13.14 17.41 4.38
CA VAL A 134 -13.67 18.48 3.52
C VAL A 134 -12.91 18.59 2.21
N PRO A 135 -13.59 18.75 1.07
CA PRO A 135 -12.92 18.92 -0.21
C PRO A 135 -12.11 20.22 -0.24
N VAL A 136 -10.96 20.18 -0.92
CA VAL A 136 -10.09 21.32 -1.18
C VAL A 136 -9.67 21.33 -2.65
N SER A 137 -9.59 22.52 -3.25
CA SER A 137 -9.16 22.69 -4.65
C SER A 137 -7.65 22.85 -4.80
N ASP A 138 -6.96 23.25 -3.74
CA ASP A 138 -5.51 23.44 -3.70
C ASP A 138 -4.93 22.60 -2.54
N PRO A 139 -4.55 21.33 -2.81
CA PRO A 139 -4.05 20.44 -1.78
C PRO A 139 -2.68 20.89 -1.28
N GLN A 140 -2.51 20.84 0.03
CA GLN A 140 -1.30 21.15 0.76
C GLN A 140 -0.72 19.87 1.38
N PRO A 141 0.61 19.78 1.62
CA PRO A 141 1.21 18.64 2.28
C PRO A 141 0.43 18.24 3.56
N GLY A 142 0.12 16.95 3.67
CA GLY A 142 -0.71 16.39 4.74
C GLY A 142 -2.17 16.17 4.35
N ASP A 143 -2.71 16.87 3.35
CA ASP A 143 -4.06 16.61 2.84
C ASP A 143 -4.20 15.17 2.29
N LEU A 144 -5.43 14.66 2.26
CA LEU A 144 -5.73 13.35 1.72
C LEU A 144 -6.11 13.46 0.24
N VAL A 145 -5.59 12.55 -0.58
CA VAL A 145 -5.97 12.43 -1.99
C VAL A 145 -6.71 11.12 -2.20
N PHE A 146 -7.87 11.20 -2.82
CA PHE A 146 -8.76 10.06 -3.01
C PHE A 146 -8.82 9.66 -4.47
N PHE A 147 -8.97 8.36 -4.69
CA PHE A 147 -9.07 7.79 -6.03
C PHE A 147 -10.24 6.82 -6.12
N ALA A 148 -10.90 6.83 -7.27
CA ALA A 148 -12.03 5.98 -7.56
C ALA A 148 -11.67 4.87 -8.54
N ASN A 149 -12.41 3.76 -8.49
CA ASN A 149 -12.30 2.66 -9.45
C ASN A 149 -10.87 2.08 -9.56
N THR A 150 -10.18 1.93 -8.42
CA THR A 150 -8.88 1.26 -8.34
C THR A 150 -9.04 -0.25 -8.20
N TYR A 151 -9.77 -0.71 -7.19
CA TYR A 151 -10.08 -2.14 -6.97
C TYR A 151 -11.59 -2.42 -6.84
N GLU A 152 -12.42 -1.41 -6.61
CA GLU A 152 -13.89 -1.50 -6.59
C GLU A 152 -14.53 -0.20 -7.13
N PRO A 153 -15.80 -0.24 -7.59
CA PRO A 153 -16.49 0.96 -8.05
C PRO A 153 -16.64 2.04 -6.97
N GLY A 154 -16.45 3.31 -7.34
CA GLY A 154 -16.51 4.43 -6.40
C GLY A 154 -15.18 4.68 -5.68
N ILE A 155 -15.19 5.42 -4.57
CA ILE A 155 -13.98 5.73 -3.78
C ILE A 155 -13.41 4.44 -3.21
N SER A 156 -12.23 4.07 -3.70
CA SER A 156 -11.59 2.79 -3.37
C SER A 156 -10.10 2.96 -3.04
N HIS A 157 -9.59 4.18 -2.93
CA HIS A 157 -8.21 4.38 -2.49
C HIS A 157 -8.02 5.76 -1.87
N VAL A 158 -7.05 5.83 -0.97
CA VAL A 158 -6.63 7.08 -0.33
C VAL A 158 -5.11 7.09 -0.17
N GLY A 159 -4.51 8.26 -0.35
CA GLY A 159 -3.11 8.53 -0.05
C GLY A 159 -2.95 9.86 0.68
N ILE A 160 -1.73 10.12 1.14
CA ILE A 160 -1.36 11.37 1.81
C ILE A 160 -0.60 12.22 0.80
N TYR A 161 -1.10 13.42 0.49
CA TYR A 161 -0.43 14.37 -0.37
C TYR A 161 0.84 14.89 0.31
N ILE A 162 1.95 14.91 -0.43
CA ILE A 162 3.25 15.34 0.09
C ILE A 162 3.80 16.57 -0.64
N GLY A 163 2.94 17.28 -1.39
CA GLY A 163 3.35 18.39 -2.25
C GLY A 163 3.80 17.94 -3.64
N ASN A 164 4.06 18.91 -4.52
CA ASN A 164 4.61 18.71 -5.86
C ASN A 164 3.85 17.68 -6.74
N GLY A 165 2.54 17.52 -6.55
CA GLY A 165 1.75 16.55 -7.29
C GLY A 165 1.99 15.09 -6.90
N MET A 166 2.60 14.83 -5.74
CA MET A 166 2.98 13.51 -5.26
C MET A 166 2.20 13.10 -4.00
N GLN A 167 2.09 11.78 -3.78
CA GLN A 167 1.50 11.17 -2.60
C GLN A 167 2.38 10.06 -2.03
N ILE A 168 2.18 9.76 -0.74
CA ILE A 168 2.56 8.46 -0.14
C ILE A 168 1.28 7.63 0.01
N ASN A 169 1.31 6.39 -0.48
CA ASN A 169 0.18 5.46 -0.35
C ASN A 169 0.63 4.01 -0.13
N ALA A 170 -0.30 3.15 0.26
CA ALA A 170 -0.14 1.70 0.26
C ALA A 170 -0.97 1.14 -0.91
N PRO A 171 -0.35 0.86 -2.08
CA PRO A 171 -1.07 0.81 -3.36
C PRO A 171 -1.92 -0.46 -3.56
N THR A 172 -1.29 -1.65 -3.51
CA THR A 172 -1.97 -2.93 -3.74
C THR A 172 -1.09 -4.12 -3.36
N THR A 173 -1.66 -5.33 -3.31
CA THR A 173 -0.97 -6.58 -2.97
C THR A 173 0.23 -6.83 -3.88
N GLY A 174 1.34 -7.25 -3.27
CA GLY A 174 2.62 -7.47 -3.96
C GLY A 174 3.47 -6.21 -4.11
N GLN A 175 2.97 -5.06 -3.64
CA GLN A 175 3.71 -3.80 -3.59
C GLN A 175 3.90 -3.34 -2.14
N VAL A 176 4.65 -2.25 -1.98
CA VAL A 176 4.97 -1.64 -0.69
C VAL A 176 4.45 -0.21 -0.64
N VAL A 177 4.34 0.34 0.56
CA VAL A 177 4.10 1.77 0.76
C VAL A 177 5.18 2.56 0.02
N SER A 178 4.75 3.43 -0.89
CA SER A 178 5.64 4.11 -1.84
C SER A 178 5.11 5.48 -2.23
N VAL A 179 5.97 6.24 -2.92
CA VAL A 179 5.64 7.55 -3.47
C VAL A 179 5.12 7.38 -4.90
N ALA A 180 4.02 8.07 -5.23
CA ALA A 180 3.43 8.03 -6.56
C ALA A 180 2.88 9.39 -7.00
N PRO A 181 2.76 9.67 -8.31
CA PRO A 181 2.08 10.88 -8.78
C PRO A 181 0.58 10.82 -8.44
N VAL A 182 -0.04 11.98 -8.24
CA VAL A 182 -1.47 12.12 -7.99
C VAL A 182 -2.23 12.41 -9.28
N PHE A 183 -1.74 13.36 -10.07
CA PHE A 183 -2.50 13.97 -11.16
C PHE A 183 -2.20 13.40 -12.55
N THR A 184 -1.31 12.41 -12.64
CA THR A 184 -0.88 11.84 -13.93
C THR A 184 -0.90 10.31 -13.92
N GLY A 185 -0.89 9.71 -15.11
CA GLY A 185 -0.82 8.26 -15.29
C GLY A 185 -2.01 7.50 -14.68
N TYR A 186 -1.71 6.34 -14.07
CA TYR A 186 -2.72 5.47 -13.46
C TYR A 186 -3.56 6.19 -12.40
N TRP A 187 -2.90 6.98 -11.54
CA TRP A 187 -3.52 7.72 -10.44
C TRP A 187 -4.32 8.92 -10.94
N GLY A 188 -3.75 9.70 -11.87
CA GLY A 188 -4.45 10.85 -12.45
C GLY A 188 -5.78 10.49 -13.10
N ALA A 189 -5.81 9.37 -13.84
CA ALA A 189 -7.04 8.86 -14.47
C ALA A 189 -8.13 8.43 -13.46
N ARG A 190 -7.78 8.29 -12.18
CA ARG A 190 -8.65 7.82 -11.09
C ARG A 190 -8.83 8.87 -10.00
N PHE A 191 -8.22 10.04 -10.12
CA PHE A 191 -8.28 11.08 -9.10
C PHE A 191 -9.73 11.52 -8.90
N ALA A 192 -10.19 11.44 -7.65
CA ALA A 192 -11.58 11.70 -7.27
C ALA A 192 -11.72 12.94 -6.38
N GLY A 193 -10.60 13.54 -5.94
CA GLY A 193 -10.59 14.77 -5.15
C GLY A 193 -9.49 14.78 -4.10
N ALA A 194 -9.15 15.96 -3.61
CA ALA A 194 -8.31 16.16 -2.46
C ALA A 194 -9.13 16.73 -1.30
N HIS A 195 -8.93 16.24 -0.09
CA HIS A 195 -9.68 16.66 1.09
C HIS A 195 -8.76 16.91 2.28
N ARG A 196 -9.20 17.78 3.17
CA ARG A 196 -8.52 18.15 4.40
C ARG A 196 -9.27 17.64 5.63
N VAL A 197 -8.53 17.15 6.61
CA VAL A 197 -9.10 16.77 7.91
C VAL A 197 -9.39 18.03 8.72
N ARG A 198 -10.60 18.14 9.28
CA ARG A 198 -10.93 19.21 10.22
C ARG A 198 -10.33 18.85 11.59
N ILE A 199 -9.50 19.73 12.11
CA ILE A 199 -8.88 19.66 13.44
C ILE A 199 -9.58 20.61 14.41
#